data_AF-A0A9W6GXD7-F1
#
_entry.id   AF-A0A9W6GXD7-F1
#
_cell.length_a   1.000
_cell.length_b   1.000
_cell.length_c   1.000
_cell.angle_alpha   90.00
_cell.angle_beta   90.00
_cell.angle_gamma   90.00
#
_symmetry.space_group_name_H-M   'P 1'
#
loop_
_entity.id
_entity.type
_entity.pdbx_description
1 polymer ?
#
loop_
_entity_poly.entity_id
_entity_poly.type
_entity_poly.pdbx_seq_one_letter_code
_entity_poly.pdbx_strand_id
1 'polypeptide(L)'
;MDIYICYNAISYSIAHALARRGLSLIIYDDVRLITKPTRHALQMGFSAKAYRLLNLLIRFRSVGVVYLPHHIHPPPVLQAAAAARAVHYLDDGLDTLRDSPRNFNLDNYAPDSTLYTFFEYRRLGAWLEGRKVSRVASFRDYPDFELMRTKLINVRGATVVIESAGLSRVDLGRLGPDAIIFGHPNPQKNHPHRAARVLTEKFNVERSLCAEPARRVFVGESIALVYLLYFNPFPQTEIHVYLDDAGNLSALTPLIAAHSNVKLMNGADARCAPCC
;
A
#
# COMPACT_ATOMS: atom_id res chain seq x y z
N MET A 1 7.18 21.15 15.99
CA MET A 1 5.97 20.61 15.33
C MET A 1 6.40 19.46 14.47
N ASP A 2 5.72 18.33 14.58
CA ASP A 2 6.02 17.14 13.79
C ASP A 2 5.29 17.19 12.45
N ILE A 3 5.96 16.77 11.38
CA ILE A 3 5.44 16.90 10.02
C ILE A 3 5.40 15.53 9.37
N TYR A 4 4.23 15.11 8.91
CA TYR A 4 4.00 13.83 8.27
C TYR A 4 3.65 14.05 6.80
N ILE A 5 4.36 13.36 5.91
CA ILE A 5 4.08 13.38 4.47
C ILE A 5 3.42 12.04 4.09
N CYS A 6 2.25 12.09 3.47
CA CYS A 6 1.46 10.88 3.18
C CYS A 6 1.00 10.88 1.72
N TYR A 7 1.49 9.92 0.92
CA TYR A 7 1.09 9.78 -0.48
C TYR A 7 -0.06 8.77 -0.70
N ASN A 8 -0.32 7.93 0.30
CA ASN A 8 -1.37 6.91 0.22
C ASN A 8 -1.95 6.59 1.61
N ALA A 9 -2.91 5.66 1.65
CA ALA A 9 -3.65 5.32 2.85
C ALA A 9 -2.80 4.55 3.87
N ILE A 10 -1.70 3.92 3.44
CA ILE A 10 -0.75 3.26 4.32
C ILE A 10 0.02 4.28 5.13
N SER A 11 0.73 5.20 4.45
CA SER A 11 1.50 6.24 5.13
C SER A 11 0.58 7.13 5.98
N TYR A 12 -0.63 7.43 5.51
CA TYR A 12 -1.62 8.19 6.28
C TYR A 12 -2.13 7.45 7.53
N SER A 13 -2.42 6.15 7.46
CA SER A 13 -2.89 5.36 8.62
C SER A 13 -1.84 5.38 9.76
N ILE A 14 -0.57 5.22 9.39
CA ILE A 14 0.56 5.26 10.32
C ILE A 14 0.74 6.67 10.91
N ALA A 15 0.72 7.70 10.06
CA ALA A 15 0.78 9.10 10.50
C ALA A 15 -0.37 9.45 11.46
N HIS A 16 -1.59 9.00 11.16
CA HIS A 16 -2.76 9.22 12.00
C HIS A 16 -2.62 8.55 13.37
N ALA A 17 -2.03 7.36 13.44
CA ALA A 17 -1.75 6.69 14.72
C ALA A 17 -0.70 7.46 15.57
N LEU A 18 0.35 7.98 14.93
CA LEU A 18 1.44 8.71 15.59
C LEU A 18 1.03 10.12 16.03
N ALA A 19 0.31 10.85 15.19
CA ALA A 19 -0.06 12.25 15.41
C ALA A 19 -1.03 12.45 16.59
N ARG A 20 -1.50 11.37 17.23
CA ARG A 20 -2.26 11.43 18.50
C ARG A 20 -1.42 11.93 19.69
N ARG A 21 -0.10 12.09 19.53
CA ARG A 21 0.86 12.38 20.62
C ARG A 21 1.44 13.80 20.65
N GLY A 22 0.82 14.79 20.00
CA GLY A 22 1.27 16.19 20.08
C GLY A 22 0.91 17.01 18.84
N LEU A 23 1.30 18.29 18.86
CA LEU A 23 1.03 19.22 17.76
C LEU A 23 1.74 18.79 16.47
N SER A 24 0.94 18.37 15.49
CA SER A 24 1.39 17.74 14.24
C SER A 24 0.79 18.41 13.01
N LEU A 25 1.51 18.36 11.88
CA LEU A 25 1.04 18.73 10.54
C LEU A 25 1.07 17.47 9.67
N ILE A 26 -0.08 17.04 9.16
CA ILE A 26 -0.18 15.95 8.18
C ILE A 26 -0.44 16.57 6.81
N ILE A 27 0.50 16.42 5.88
CA ILE A 27 0.35 16.80 4.48
C ILE A 27 0.07 15.53 3.67
N TYR A 28 -1.05 15.51 2.95
CA TYR A 28 -1.56 14.28 2.33
C TYR A 28 -2.06 14.47 0.89
N ASP A 29 -2.15 13.37 0.13
CA ASP A 29 -2.77 13.35 -1.20
C ASP A 29 -4.31 13.35 -1.07
N ASP A 30 -4.93 14.51 -1.29
CA ASP A 30 -6.38 14.72 -1.19
C ASP A 30 -7.17 14.13 -2.37
N VAL A 31 -6.49 13.67 -3.42
CA VAL A 31 -7.10 12.95 -4.54
C VAL A 31 -7.29 11.47 -4.20
N ARG A 32 -6.47 10.94 -3.28
CA ARG A 32 -6.40 9.49 -2.94
C ARG A 32 -6.98 9.14 -1.58
N LEU A 33 -7.17 10.10 -0.67
CA LEU A 33 -7.43 9.82 0.75
C LEU A 33 -8.70 10.45 1.29
N ILE A 34 -9.35 9.74 2.23
CA ILE A 34 -10.29 10.36 3.18
C ILE A 34 -9.51 10.67 4.45
N THR A 35 -9.64 11.90 4.93
CA THR A 35 -9.14 12.24 6.24
C THR A 35 -10.13 11.90 7.34
N LYS A 36 -9.62 11.36 8.45
CA LYS A 36 -10.36 11.30 9.70
C LYS A 36 -9.91 12.47 10.57
N PRO A 37 -10.82 13.19 11.25
CA PRO A 37 -10.43 14.27 12.16
C PRO A 37 -9.46 13.77 13.23
N THR A 38 -8.37 14.49 13.44
CA THR A 38 -7.38 14.19 14.49
C THR A 38 -7.20 15.41 15.37
N ARG A 39 -7.56 15.31 16.66
CA ARG A 39 -7.58 16.45 17.61
C ARG A 39 -6.25 17.21 17.72
N HIS A 40 -5.13 16.54 17.47
CA HIS A 40 -3.79 17.09 17.66
C HIS A 40 -3.03 17.34 16.35
N ALA A 41 -3.68 17.15 15.19
CA ALA A 41 -3.04 17.32 13.90
C ALA A 41 -3.80 18.31 13.02
N LEU A 42 -3.09 19.34 12.53
CA LEU A 42 -3.54 20.08 11.37
C LEU A 42 -3.35 19.20 10.13
N GLN A 43 -4.37 19.08 9.30
CA GLN A 43 -4.31 18.27 8.09
C GLN A 43 -4.52 19.14 6.86
N MET A 44 -3.64 19.01 5.86
CA MET A 44 -3.70 19.79 4.62
C MET A 44 -3.39 18.90 3.41
N GLY A 45 -4.17 19.03 2.34
CA GLY A 45 -3.83 18.43 1.05
C GLY A 45 -2.55 19.04 0.45
N PHE A 46 -1.84 18.29 -0.39
CA PHE A 46 -0.71 18.79 -1.16
C PHE A 46 -1.12 20.02 -1.99
N SER A 47 -0.67 21.19 -1.56
CA SER A 47 -1.09 22.46 -2.13
C SER A 47 -0.05 23.55 -1.90
N ALA A 48 -0.12 24.64 -2.67
CA ALA A 48 0.73 25.80 -2.46
C ALA A 48 0.60 26.38 -1.04
N LYS A 49 -0.59 26.27 -0.41
CA LYS A 49 -0.81 26.70 0.97
C LYS A 49 -0.05 25.83 1.97
N ALA A 50 -0.09 24.50 1.80
CA ALA A 50 0.66 23.58 2.65
C ALA A 50 2.18 23.84 2.55
N TYR A 51 2.71 24.07 1.34
CA TYR A 51 4.13 24.37 1.15
C TYR A 51 4.54 25.74 1.69
N ARG A 52 3.66 26.76 1.59
CA ARG A 52 3.92 28.06 2.25
C ARG A 52 3.99 27.91 3.77
N LEU A 53 3.08 27.15 4.37
CA LEU A 53 3.13 26.86 5.80
C LEU A 53 4.42 26.14 6.18
N LEU A 54 4.82 25.13 5.39
CA LEU A 54 6.08 24.41 5.58
C LEU A 54 7.29 25.35 5.58
N ASN A 55 7.37 26.26 4.60
CA ASN A 55 8.44 27.25 4.52
C ASN A 55 8.45 28.21 5.71
N LEU A 56 7.28 28.60 6.23
CA LEU A 56 7.19 29.40 7.45
C LEU A 56 7.71 28.61 8.66
N LEU A 57 7.30 27.35 8.82
CA LEU A 57 7.78 26.49 9.91
C LEU A 57 9.31 26.31 9.88
N ILE A 58 9.89 26.16 8.69
CA ILE A 58 11.35 26.12 8.49
C ILE A 58 11.98 27.44 8.92
N ARG A 59 11.48 28.58 8.41
CA ARG A 59 11.99 29.93 8.73
C ARG A 59 12.01 30.21 10.23
N PHE A 60 10.98 29.77 10.95
CA PHE A 60 10.86 29.93 12.40
C PHE A 60 11.48 28.76 13.20
N ARG A 61 12.27 27.88 12.57
CA ARG A 61 12.94 26.72 13.22
C ARG A 61 11.99 25.89 14.08
N SER A 62 10.75 25.77 13.63
CA SER A 62 9.66 25.11 14.35
C SER A 62 9.44 23.65 13.91
N VAL A 63 10.24 23.17 12.95
CA VAL A 63 10.20 21.78 12.47
C VAL A 63 10.92 20.88 13.48
N GLY A 64 10.17 19.98 14.11
CA GLY A 64 10.68 19.02 15.08
C GLY A 64 11.18 17.78 14.37
N VAL A 65 10.29 16.83 14.15
CA VAL A 65 10.56 15.60 13.40
C VAL A 65 9.81 15.64 12.07
N VAL A 66 10.44 15.14 11.00
CA VAL A 66 9.79 14.93 9.70
C VAL A 66 9.67 13.43 9.43
N TYR A 67 8.46 12.98 9.10
CA TYR A 67 8.13 11.60 8.78
C TYR A 67 7.87 11.49 7.27
N LEU A 68 8.68 10.69 6.58
CA LEU A 68 8.64 10.55 5.12
C LEU A 68 8.33 9.11 4.70
N PRO A 69 7.53 8.88 3.65
CA PRO A 69 7.32 7.54 3.10
C PRO A 69 8.56 6.98 2.40
N HIS A 70 9.42 7.85 1.84
CA HIS A 70 10.63 7.48 1.12
C HIS A 70 11.59 8.69 0.97
N HIS A 71 12.58 8.62 0.07
CA HIS A 71 13.58 9.69 -0.11
C HIS A 71 13.27 10.66 -1.25
N ILE A 72 12.39 10.26 -2.18
CA ILE A 72 12.08 11.04 -3.39
C ILE A 72 10.95 12.01 -3.07
N HIS A 73 11.25 13.30 -2.94
CA HIS A 73 10.25 14.31 -2.55
C HIS A 73 10.43 15.64 -3.30
N PRO A 74 9.36 16.46 -3.40
CA PRO A 74 9.46 17.82 -3.90
C PRO A 74 10.42 18.68 -3.05
N PRO A 75 11.07 19.72 -3.63
CA PRO A 75 12.06 20.53 -2.93
C PRO A 75 11.61 21.11 -1.56
N PRO A 76 10.36 21.61 -1.37
CA PRO A 76 9.94 22.12 -0.07
C PRO A 76 9.96 21.06 1.04
N VAL A 77 9.64 19.81 0.71
CA VAL A 77 9.66 18.69 1.67
C VAL A 77 11.10 18.31 2.01
N LEU A 78 11.99 18.29 1.02
CA LEU A 78 13.41 18.05 1.24
C LEU A 78 14.06 19.13 2.12
N GLN A 79 13.69 20.40 1.91
CA GLN A 79 14.14 21.51 2.76
C GLN A 79 13.63 21.35 4.20
N ALA A 80 12.39 20.92 4.39
CA ALA A 80 11.85 20.65 5.72
C ALA A 80 12.60 19.52 6.41
N ALA A 81 12.88 18.42 5.70
CA ALA A 81 13.65 17.30 6.22
C ALA A 81 15.08 17.73 6.62
N ALA A 82 15.75 18.54 5.79
CA ALA A 82 17.07 19.07 6.08
C ALA A 82 17.09 20.04 7.28
N ALA A 83 16.00 20.76 7.54
CA ALA A 83 15.85 21.68 8.67
C ALA A 83 15.33 21.00 9.96
N ALA A 84 14.92 19.73 9.88
CA ALA A 84 14.35 19.00 11.00
C ALA A 84 15.42 18.58 12.02
N ARG A 85 15.01 18.35 13.26
CA ARG A 85 15.88 17.75 14.29
C ARG A 85 16.12 16.26 14.05
N ALA A 86 15.14 15.59 13.45
CA ALA A 86 15.21 14.18 13.08
C ALA A 86 14.32 13.89 11.87
N VAL A 87 14.69 12.84 11.13
CA VAL A 87 13.89 12.28 10.04
C VAL A 87 13.58 10.83 10.36
N HIS A 88 12.32 10.45 10.19
CA HIS A 88 11.82 9.09 10.36
C HIS A 88 11.03 8.67 9.13
N TYR A 89 10.80 7.36 8.99
CA TYR A 89 10.17 6.81 7.82
C TYR A 89 8.81 6.21 8.15
N LEU A 90 7.86 6.38 7.24
CA LEU A 90 6.56 5.72 7.27
C LEU A 90 6.59 4.62 6.22
N ASP A 91 5.96 3.49 6.51
CA ASP A 91 5.62 2.55 5.45
C ASP A 91 4.80 3.26 4.36
N ASP A 92 4.98 2.84 3.12
CA ASP A 92 4.29 3.41 1.95
C ASP A 92 3.82 2.32 0.98
N GLY A 93 3.86 1.05 1.37
CA GLY A 93 3.43 -0.04 0.52
C GLY A 93 4.09 -1.36 0.87
N LEU A 94 4.70 -1.99 -0.14
CA LEU A 94 5.32 -3.30 -0.01
C LEU A 94 6.80 -3.25 0.36
N ASP A 95 7.45 -2.09 0.33
CA ASP A 95 8.91 -2.00 0.50
C ASP A 95 9.39 -2.51 1.87
N THR A 96 8.56 -2.35 2.90
CA THR A 96 8.82 -2.89 4.25
C THR A 96 8.82 -4.42 4.30
N LEU A 97 8.13 -5.06 3.35
CA LEU A 97 8.01 -6.51 3.21
C LEU A 97 8.94 -7.08 2.13
N ARG A 98 9.65 -6.22 1.39
CA ARG A 98 10.56 -6.61 0.32
C ARG A 98 11.98 -6.71 0.83
N ASP A 99 12.74 -7.68 0.35
CA ASP A 99 14.17 -7.78 0.67
C ASP A 99 14.99 -6.70 -0.05
N SER A 100 14.55 -6.30 -1.25
CA SER A 100 15.07 -5.21 -2.07
C SER A 100 13.96 -4.18 -2.33
N PRO A 101 13.90 -3.08 -1.55
CA PRO A 101 12.84 -2.07 -1.66
C PRO A 101 13.02 -1.23 -2.94
N ARG A 102 11.91 -0.78 -3.54
CA ARG A 102 11.94 0.02 -4.79
C ARG A 102 11.99 1.52 -4.54
N ASN A 103 11.41 2.02 -3.45
CA ASN A 103 11.35 3.47 -3.17
C ASN A 103 12.40 3.95 -2.16
N PHE A 104 13.17 3.05 -1.54
CA PHE A 104 14.21 3.40 -0.59
C PHE A 104 15.59 3.39 -1.25
N ASN A 105 16.29 4.52 -1.19
CA ASN A 105 17.73 4.54 -1.36
C ASN A 105 18.37 4.22 -0.01
N LEU A 106 18.94 3.02 0.13
CA LEU A 106 19.51 2.53 1.38
C LEU A 106 20.70 3.36 1.87
N ASP A 107 21.42 4.02 0.96
CA ASP A 107 22.56 4.89 1.27
C ASP A 107 22.12 6.18 1.96
N ASN A 108 20.88 6.60 1.72
CA ASN A 108 20.30 7.82 2.28
C ASN A 108 19.54 7.59 3.59
N TYR A 109 19.43 6.33 4.05
CA TYR A 109 18.69 6.00 5.25
C TYR A 109 19.45 6.43 6.49
N ALA A 110 18.93 7.42 7.22
CA ALA A 110 19.59 7.94 8.41
C ALA A 110 19.76 6.85 9.50
N PRO A 111 20.95 6.63 10.06
CA PRO A 111 21.22 5.54 11.02
C PRO A 111 20.31 5.54 12.25
N ASP A 112 19.93 6.72 12.75
CA ASP A 112 19.06 6.86 13.93
C ASP A 112 17.57 6.94 13.62
N SER A 113 17.19 6.83 12.35
CA SER A 113 15.79 6.89 11.96
C SER A 113 15.04 5.62 12.34
N THR A 114 13.77 5.80 12.68
CA THR A 114 12.83 4.70 12.89
C THR A 114 11.91 4.57 11.69
N LEU A 115 11.73 3.36 11.18
CA LEU A 115 10.65 3.03 10.25
C LEU A 115 9.41 2.66 11.05
N TYR A 116 8.28 3.32 10.77
CA TYR A 116 6.99 3.03 11.36
C TYR A 116 6.12 2.22 10.41
N THR A 117 5.54 1.12 10.88
CA THR A 117 4.74 0.19 10.08
C THR A 117 3.60 -0.44 10.91
N PHE A 118 2.99 -1.50 10.38
CA PHE A 118 1.82 -2.18 10.94
C PHE A 118 2.16 -3.28 11.94
N PHE A 119 1.26 -3.49 12.91
CA PHE A 119 1.37 -4.58 13.91
C PHE A 119 1.39 -5.97 13.29
N GLU A 120 0.69 -6.14 12.18
CA GLU A 120 0.55 -7.40 11.46
C GLU A 120 1.87 -7.88 10.84
N TYR A 121 2.80 -6.97 10.53
CA TYR A 121 4.04 -7.29 9.82
C TYR A 121 5.06 -7.98 10.74
N ARG A 122 4.83 -9.28 10.98
CA ARG A 122 5.68 -10.11 11.86
C ARG A 122 7.07 -10.34 11.29
N ARG A 123 7.16 -10.49 9.98
CA ARG A 123 8.42 -10.56 9.22
C ARG A 123 8.54 -9.33 8.35
N LEU A 124 9.77 -8.87 8.17
CA LEU A 124 10.14 -7.68 7.41
C LEU A 124 11.21 -8.07 6.39
N GLY A 125 11.41 -7.22 5.40
CA GLY A 125 12.49 -7.39 4.43
C GLY A 125 13.87 -7.41 5.07
N ALA A 126 14.78 -8.22 4.54
CA ALA A 126 16.13 -8.39 5.06
C ALA A 126 16.92 -7.07 5.18
N TRP A 127 16.66 -6.08 4.32
CA TRP A 127 17.31 -4.77 4.39
C TRP A 127 17.02 -3.97 5.67
N LEU A 128 15.97 -4.36 6.42
CA LEU A 128 15.61 -3.78 7.72
C LEU A 128 16.31 -4.46 8.90
N GLU A 129 17.11 -5.50 8.66
CA GLU A 129 17.90 -6.13 9.71
C GLU A 129 18.84 -5.13 10.38
N GLY A 130 18.83 -5.09 11.71
CA GLY A 130 19.60 -4.12 12.49
C GLY A 130 19.06 -2.69 12.48
N ARG A 131 17.98 -2.37 11.75
CA ARG A 131 17.36 -1.04 11.73
C ARG A 131 16.27 -0.91 12.80
N LYS A 132 16.03 0.31 13.28
CA LYS A 132 14.94 0.60 14.23
C LYS A 132 13.59 0.54 13.49
N VAL A 133 12.74 -0.40 13.88
CA VAL A 133 11.37 -0.53 13.35
C VAL A 133 10.36 -0.50 14.49
N SER A 134 9.33 0.33 14.34
CA SER A 134 8.24 0.46 15.31
C SER A 134 6.90 0.17 14.65
N ARG A 135 6.13 -0.74 15.24
CA ARG A 135 4.78 -1.09 14.77
C ARG A 135 3.77 -0.27 15.55
N VAL A 136 2.98 0.55 14.88
CA VAL A 136 2.13 1.56 15.54
C VAL A 136 0.71 1.64 15.00
N ALA A 137 0.47 1.10 13.80
CA ALA A 137 -0.84 1.09 13.16
C ALA A 137 -1.35 -0.33 12.94
N SER A 138 -2.66 -0.48 12.84
CA SER A 138 -3.33 -1.73 12.49
C SER A 138 -3.66 -1.71 11.01
N PHE A 139 -3.22 -2.74 10.28
CA PHE A 139 -3.52 -2.88 8.85
C PHE A 139 -5.03 -3.14 8.64
N ARG A 140 -5.77 -3.58 9.67
CA ARG A 140 -7.24 -3.70 9.62
C ARG A 140 -7.94 -2.36 9.39
N ASP A 141 -7.33 -1.27 9.84
CA ASP A 141 -7.93 0.06 9.76
C ASP A 141 -7.69 0.70 8.38
N TYR A 142 -6.81 0.12 7.56
CA TYR A 142 -6.42 0.63 6.23
C TYR A 142 -7.60 0.89 5.28
N PRO A 143 -8.57 -0.05 5.09
CA PRO A 143 -9.64 0.14 4.12
C PRO A 143 -10.56 1.33 4.43
N ASP A 144 -10.57 1.80 5.68
CA ASP A 144 -11.39 2.94 6.10
C ASP A 144 -10.82 4.29 5.68
N PHE A 145 -9.55 4.35 5.25
CA PHE A 145 -8.89 5.60 4.84
C PHE A 145 -8.89 5.81 3.32
N GLU A 146 -9.30 4.79 2.54
CA GLU A 146 -9.52 4.91 1.10
C GLU A 146 -10.87 5.59 0.78
N LEU A 147 -10.88 6.47 -0.23
CA LEU A 147 -11.98 7.36 -0.64
C LEU A 147 -13.42 6.86 -0.42
N MET A 148 -14.28 7.69 0.20
CA MET A 148 -15.74 7.48 0.38
C MET A 148 -16.51 7.46 -0.95
N ARG A 149 -15.86 7.88 -2.03
CA ARG A 149 -16.39 7.79 -3.40
C ARG A 149 -16.17 6.42 -4.02
N THR A 150 -15.51 5.51 -3.32
CA THR A 150 -15.33 4.15 -3.82
C THR A 150 -16.59 3.34 -3.57
N LYS A 151 -17.21 2.89 -4.65
CA LYS A 151 -18.31 1.94 -4.56
C LYS A 151 -17.72 0.59 -4.12
N LEU A 152 -18.51 -0.18 -3.39
CA LEU A 152 -18.27 -1.63 -3.28
C LEU A 152 -18.84 -2.28 -4.53
N ILE A 153 -18.19 -3.36 -4.97
CA ILE A 153 -18.75 -4.21 -6.01
C ILE A 153 -19.02 -5.60 -5.43
N ASN A 154 -20.16 -6.16 -5.81
CA ASN A 154 -20.46 -7.55 -5.52
C ASN A 154 -19.50 -8.44 -6.32
N VAL A 155 -18.60 -9.12 -5.58
CA VAL A 155 -17.62 -10.07 -6.14
C VAL A 155 -18.04 -11.52 -5.91
N ARG A 156 -19.25 -11.78 -5.39
CA ARG A 156 -19.71 -13.10 -4.99
C ARG A 156 -19.65 -14.09 -6.14
N GLY A 157 -18.87 -15.15 -5.97
CA GLY A 157 -18.70 -16.21 -6.97
C GLY A 157 -18.00 -15.76 -8.26
N ALA A 158 -17.55 -14.51 -8.35
CA ALA A 158 -16.85 -13.99 -9.51
C ALA A 158 -15.39 -14.46 -9.55
N THR A 159 -14.80 -14.37 -10.74
CA THR A 159 -13.34 -14.46 -10.90
C THR A 159 -12.78 -13.04 -10.83
N VAL A 160 -12.07 -12.71 -9.76
CA VAL A 160 -11.51 -11.38 -9.55
C VAL A 160 -10.08 -11.32 -10.03
N VAL A 161 -9.72 -10.28 -10.76
CA VAL A 161 -8.36 -9.99 -11.20
C VAL A 161 -7.97 -8.60 -10.72
N ILE A 162 -6.83 -8.50 -10.05
CA ILE A 162 -6.28 -7.23 -9.55
C ILE A 162 -5.01 -6.96 -10.33
N GLU A 163 -5.04 -6.00 -11.26
CA GLU A 163 -3.89 -5.69 -12.10
C GLU A 163 -2.76 -5.07 -11.25
N SER A 164 -1.66 -5.82 -11.13
CA SER A 164 -0.46 -5.41 -10.40
C SER A 164 0.80 -6.02 -11.04
N ALA A 165 1.98 -5.61 -10.57
CA ALA A 165 3.25 -6.25 -10.97
C ALA A 165 3.21 -7.77 -10.71
N GLY A 166 3.92 -8.57 -11.51
CA GLY A 166 3.82 -10.04 -11.52
C GLY A 166 2.71 -10.63 -12.40
N LEU A 167 1.58 -9.92 -12.58
CA LEU A 167 0.40 -10.46 -13.25
C LEU A 167 0.48 -10.41 -14.80
N SER A 168 1.45 -9.70 -15.37
CA SER A 168 1.65 -9.59 -16.82
C SER A 168 1.93 -10.92 -17.53
N ARG A 169 2.19 -11.99 -16.75
CA ARG A 169 2.45 -13.35 -17.23
C ARG A 169 1.17 -14.18 -17.42
N VAL A 170 0.00 -13.68 -17.02
CA VAL A 170 -1.28 -14.39 -17.12
C VAL A 170 -1.95 -14.11 -18.47
N ASP A 171 -2.39 -15.16 -19.17
CA ASP A 171 -3.30 -15.00 -20.31
C ASP A 171 -4.71 -14.66 -19.82
N LEU A 172 -4.92 -13.37 -19.51
CA LEU A 172 -6.22 -12.82 -19.09
C LEU A 172 -7.27 -12.86 -20.23
N GLY A 173 -6.84 -13.16 -21.47
CA GLY A 173 -7.71 -13.28 -22.63
C GLY A 173 -8.67 -14.47 -22.60
N ARG A 174 -8.47 -15.42 -21.66
CA ARG A 174 -9.32 -16.61 -21.49
C ARG A 174 -10.30 -16.52 -20.32
N LEU A 175 -10.42 -15.36 -19.69
CA LEU A 175 -11.34 -15.18 -18.58
C LEU A 175 -12.79 -15.20 -19.09
N GLY A 176 -13.63 -15.95 -18.36
CA GLY A 176 -15.07 -16.02 -18.62
C GLY A 176 -15.79 -14.69 -18.37
N PRO A 177 -17.07 -14.59 -18.75
CA PRO A 177 -17.88 -13.38 -18.55
C PRO A 177 -18.13 -13.05 -17.06
N ASP A 178 -17.88 -13.99 -16.14
CA ASP A 178 -17.93 -13.80 -14.69
C ASP A 178 -16.72 -13.04 -14.13
N ALA A 179 -15.75 -12.69 -14.98
CA ALA A 179 -14.53 -12.03 -14.55
C ALA A 179 -14.70 -10.53 -14.30
N ILE A 180 -14.24 -10.09 -13.13
CA ILE A 180 -14.18 -8.70 -12.70
C ILE A 180 -12.71 -8.30 -12.62
N ILE A 181 -12.33 -7.28 -13.40
CA ILE A 181 -10.94 -6.81 -13.46
C ILE A 181 -10.85 -5.42 -12.84
N PHE A 182 -10.09 -5.33 -11.75
CA PHE A 182 -9.68 -4.06 -11.17
C PHE A 182 -8.40 -3.59 -11.85
N GLY A 183 -8.54 -2.59 -12.73
CA GLY A 183 -7.41 -2.08 -13.51
C GLY A 183 -6.45 -1.23 -12.69
N HIS A 184 -5.19 -1.14 -13.14
CA HIS A 184 -4.23 -0.22 -12.52
C HIS A 184 -4.71 1.24 -12.69
N PRO A 185 -4.51 2.13 -11.70
CA PRO A 185 -4.85 3.56 -11.83
C PRO A 185 -4.15 4.31 -12.98
N ASN A 186 -3.16 3.67 -13.63
CA ASN A 186 -2.44 4.21 -14.77
C ASN A 186 -2.86 3.36 -15.97
N PRO A 187 -3.68 3.89 -16.90
CA PRO A 187 -4.18 3.14 -18.05
C PRO A 187 -3.10 2.48 -18.90
N GLN A 188 -1.88 3.05 -18.92
CA GLN A 188 -0.75 2.49 -19.67
C GLN A 188 -0.25 1.15 -19.11
N LYS A 189 -0.64 0.81 -17.87
CA LYS A 189 -0.28 -0.46 -17.22
C LYS A 189 -1.40 -1.50 -17.30
N ASN A 190 -2.53 -1.16 -17.92
CA ASN A 190 -3.67 -2.06 -18.03
C ASN A 190 -3.49 -2.98 -19.24
N HIS A 191 -3.81 -4.26 -19.07
CA HIS A 191 -3.75 -5.23 -20.15
C HIS A 191 -5.02 -5.15 -21.02
N PRO A 192 -4.96 -5.49 -22.32
CA PRO A 192 -6.16 -5.58 -23.14
C PRO A 192 -7.00 -6.81 -22.78
N HIS A 193 -8.31 -6.62 -22.60
CA HIS A 193 -9.27 -7.66 -22.20
C HIS A 193 -10.38 -7.81 -23.23
N ARG A 194 -10.79 -9.06 -23.57
CA ARG A 194 -11.78 -9.33 -24.64
C ARG A 194 -13.21 -9.62 -24.17
N ALA A 195 -13.41 -10.11 -22.94
CA ALA A 195 -14.73 -10.57 -22.47
C ALA A 195 -15.09 -10.20 -21.02
N ALA A 196 -14.16 -9.58 -20.28
CA ALA A 196 -14.32 -9.33 -18.85
C ALA A 196 -14.87 -7.93 -18.55
N ARG A 197 -15.54 -7.78 -17.40
CA ARG A 197 -15.95 -6.46 -16.89
C ARG A 197 -14.75 -5.75 -16.29
N VAL A 198 -14.18 -4.81 -17.04
CA VAL A 198 -13.09 -3.95 -16.55
C VAL A 198 -13.67 -2.78 -15.77
N LEU A 199 -13.29 -2.68 -14.50
CA LEU A 199 -13.65 -1.56 -13.65
C LEU A 199 -12.56 -0.50 -13.71
N THR A 200 -12.91 0.63 -14.32
CA THR A 200 -12.05 1.83 -14.38
C THR A 200 -12.49 2.91 -13.39
N GLU A 201 -13.68 2.77 -12.79
CA GLU A 201 -14.12 3.63 -11.69
C GLU A 201 -13.34 3.29 -10.40
N LYS A 202 -13.30 4.25 -9.46
CA LYS A 202 -12.71 4.01 -8.14
C LYS A 202 -13.60 3.04 -7.37
N PHE A 203 -13.23 1.76 -7.28
CA PHE A 203 -13.80 0.78 -6.35
C PHE A 203 -12.76 0.46 -5.28
N ASN A 204 -13.20 0.14 -4.06
CA ASN A 204 -12.31 -0.31 -3.00
C ASN A 204 -12.20 -1.84 -3.08
N VAL A 205 -11.08 -2.31 -3.61
CA VAL A 205 -10.87 -3.72 -3.95
C VAL A 205 -10.81 -4.55 -2.67
N GLU A 206 -9.99 -4.11 -1.72
CA GLU A 206 -9.75 -4.75 -0.43
C GLU A 206 -11.07 -4.90 0.34
N ARG A 207 -11.87 -3.83 0.43
CA ARG A 207 -13.17 -3.85 1.13
C ARG A 207 -14.21 -4.70 0.40
N SER A 208 -14.19 -4.73 -0.94
CA SER A 208 -15.09 -5.60 -1.71
C SER A 208 -14.77 -7.08 -1.46
N LEU A 209 -13.47 -7.43 -1.42
CA LEU A 209 -12.98 -8.78 -1.11
C LEU A 209 -13.21 -9.19 0.36
N CYS A 210 -13.47 -8.24 1.26
CA CYS A 210 -13.90 -8.50 2.64
C CYS A 210 -15.39 -8.77 2.77
N ALA A 211 -16.18 -8.05 1.97
CA ALA A 211 -17.63 -8.07 2.12
C ALA A 211 -18.21 -9.39 1.61
N GLU A 212 -17.67 -9.92 0.51
CA GLU A 212 -18.23 -11.08 -0.19
C GLU A 212 -17.15 -12.04 -0.71
N PRO A 213 -17.42 -13.37 -0.73
CA PRO A 213 -16.46 -14.35 -1.20
C PRO A 213 -16.41 -14.42 -2.73
N ALA A 214 -15.24 -14.17 -3.31
CA ALA A 214 -14.97 -14.47 -4.71
C ALA A 214 -14.81 -15.99 -4.92
N ARG A 215 -14.97 -16.46 -6.17
CA ARG A 215 -14.63 -17.85 -6.52
C ARG A 215 -13.11 -18.00 -6.57
N ARG A 216 -12.47 -17.14 -7.36
CA ARG A 216 -11.02 -17.06 -7.52
C ARG A 216 -10.55 -15.61 -7.48
N VAL A 217 -9.36 -15.37 -6.96
CA VAL A 217 -8.69 -14.06 -7.00
C VAL A 217 -7.30 -14.23 -7.63
N PHE A 218 -7.02 -13.49 -8.69
CA PHE A 218 -5.72 -13.39 -9.32
C PHE A 218 -5.09 -12.07 -8.92
N VAL A 219 -3.96 -12.12 -8.21
CA VAL A 219 -3.29 -10.94 -7.67
C VAL A 219 -1.78 -11.10 -7.79
N GLY A 220 -1.07 -9.99 -8.02
CA GLY A 220 0.38 -9.98 -7.94
C GLY A 220 0.92 -9.14 -6.79
N GLU A 221 2.05 -8.48 -7.00
CA GLU A 221 2.72 -7.67 -5.98
C GLU A 221 1.95 -6.36 -5.72
N SER A 222 0.99 -6.42 -4.81
CA SER A 222 0.20 -5.27 -4.38
C SER A 222 -0.18 -5.33 -2.90
N ILE A 223 -0.74 -4.23 -2.39
CA ILE A 223 -1.30 -4.15 -1.04
C ILE A 223 -2.54 -5.02 -0.88
N ALA A 224 -3.30 -5.25 -1.95
CA ALA A 224 -4.38 -6.23 -1.95
C ALA A 224 -3.89 -7.65 -1.63
N LEU A 225 -2.71 -8.06 -2.11
CA LEU A 225 -2.11 -9.36 -1.74
C LEU A 225 -1.86 -9.43 -0.23
N VAL A 226 -1.23 -8.39 0.33
CA VAL A 226 -0.93 -8.33 1.77
C VAL A 226 -2.24 -8.41 2.56
N TYR A 227 -3.27 -7.70 2.12
CA TYR A 227 -4.59 -7.72 2.71
C TYR A 227 -5.20 -9.12 2.70
N LEU A 228 -5.20 -9.78 1.54
CA LEU A 228 -5.71 -11.14 1.39
C LEU A 228 -4.97 -12.14 2.27
N LEU A 229 -3.65 -12.02 2.41
CA LEU A 229 -2.84 -12.92 3.25
C LEU A 229 -3.06 -12.69 4.75
N TYR A 230 -3.20 -11.45 5.22
CA TYR A 230 -3.36 -11.21 6.66
C TYR A 230 -4.79 -11.41 7.16
N PHE A 231 -5.78 -11.23 6.29
CA PHE A 231 -7.19 -11.28 6.70
C PHE A 231 -7.96 -12.48 6.17
N ASN A 232 -7.60 -13.00 4.99
CA ASN A 232 -8.23 -14.12 4.28
C ASN A 232 -9.65 -14.44 4.78
N PRO A 233 -10.61 -13.52 4.59
CA PRO A 233 -11.91 -13.61 5.26
C PRO A 233 -12.73 -14.82 4.81
N PHE A 234 -12.36 -15.43 3.68
CA PHE A 234 -13.12 -16.47 3.00
C PHE A 234 -12.20 -17.63 2.57
N PRO A 235 -12.02 -18.66 3.42
CA PRO A 235 -11.19 -19.83 3.12
C PRO A 235 -11.57 -20.59 1.83
N GLN A 236 -12.81 -20.44 1.37
CA GLN A 236 -13.32 -21.02 0.12
C GLN A 236 -12.86 -20.29 -1.15
N THR A 237 -12.35 -19.06 -1.03
CA THR A 237 -11.85 -18.28 -2.17
C THR A 237 -10.49 -18.81 -2.58
N GLU A 238 -10.31 -19.26 -3.81
CA GLU A 238 -8.99 -19.67 -4.32
C GLU A 238 -8.16 -18.43 -4.69
N ILE A 239 -6.98 -18.26 -4.11
CA ILE A 239 -6.13 -17.07 -4.33
C ILE A 239 -4.89 -17.50 -5.11
N HIS A 240 -4.74 -16.99 -6.33
CA HIS A 240 -3.59 -17.21 -7.18
C HIS A 240 -2.65 -16.01 -7.13
N VAL A 241 -1.43 -16.23 -6.63
CA VAL A 241 -0.43 -15.19 -6.39
C VAL A 241 0.65 -15.24 -7.46
N TYR A 242 0.90 -14.12 -8.13
CA TYR A 242 1.90 -13.98 -9.17
C TYR A 242 2.98 -12.97 -8.75
N LEU A 243 4.20 -13.44 -8.55
CA LEU A 243 5.33 -12.59 -8.14
C LEU A 243 6.31 -12.46 -9.31
N ASP A 244 6.86 -11.26 -9.53
CA ASP A 244 7.92 -11.07 -10.53
C ASP A 244 9.20 -11.76 -10.06
N ASP A 245 9.49 -11.60 -8.77
CA ASP A 245 10.59 -12.23 -8.03
C ASP A 245 10.09 -12.68 -6.65
N ALA A 246 9.88 -13.99 -6.49
CA ALA A 246 9.44 -14.57 -5.22
C ALA A 246 10.50 -14.43 -4.10
N GLY A 247 11.79 -14.35 -4.46
CA GLY A 247 12.86 -14.12 -3.50
C GLY A 247 12.74 -12.75 -2.84
N ASN A 248 12.30 -11.74 -3.60
CA ASN A 248 12.17 -10.38 -3.09
C ASN A 248 11.00 -10.18 -2.10
N LEU A 249 10.13 -11.17 -1.90
CA LEU A 249 9.01 -11.11 -0.95
C LEU A 249 9.05 -12.28 0.05
N SER A 250 10.26 -12.66 0.46
CA SER A 250 10.48 -13.77 1.40
C SER A 250 9.72 -13.61 2.73
N ALA A 251 9.48 -12.36 3.16
CA ALA A 251 8.68 -12.05 4.35
C ALA A 251 7.22 -12.54 4.26
N LEU A 252 6.67 -12.66 3.03
CA LEU A 252 5.30 -13.12 2.78
C LEU A 252 5.19 -14.64 2.55
N THR A 253 6.28 -15.33 2.21
CA THR A 253 6.28 -16.77 1.92
C THR A 253 5.64 -17.64 3.02
N PRO A 254 5.90 -17.42 4.32
CA PRO A 254 5.25 -18.21 5.37
C PRO A 254 3.75 -17.99 5.46
N LEU A 255 3.27 -16.77 5.14
CA LEU A 255 1.83 -16.49 5.12
C LEU A 255 1.18 -17.19 3.94
N ILE A 256 1.80 -17.13 2.77
CA ILE A 256 1.34 -17.88 1.59
C ILE A 256 1.22 -19.37 1.91
N ALA A 257 2.25 -19.96 2.53
CA ALA A 257 2.26 -21.38 2.91
C ALA A 257 1.24 -21.73 4.03
N ALA A 258 0.86 -20.77 4.87
CA ALA A 258 -0.11 -20.97 5.95
C ALA A 258 -1.56 -21.06 5.46
N HIS A 259 -1.84 -20.66 4.21
CA HIS A 259 -3.18 -20.67 3.64
C HIS A 259 -3.31 -21.75 2.55
N SER A 260 -4.07 -22.80 2.84
CA SER A 260 -4.30 -23.90 1.89
C SER A 260 -5.05 -23.47 0.61
N ASN A 261 -5.76 -22.35 0.66
CA ASN A 261 -6.47 -21.76 -0.47
C ASN A 261 -5.61 -20.77 -1.28
N VAL A 262 -4.36 -20.53 -0.90
CA VAL A 262 -3.42 -19.65 -1.61
C VAL A 262 -2.44 -20.50 -2.42
N LYS A 263 -2.34 -20.22 -3.71
CA LYS A 263 -1.44 -20.89 -4.66
C LYS A 263 -0.44 -19.88 -5.20
N LEU A 264 0.84 -20.11 -4.91
CA LEU A 264 1.92 -19.38 -5.56
C LEU A 264 2.09 -19.92 -6.98
N MET A 265 1.96 -19.04 -7.96
CA MET A 265 2.04 -19.39 -9.37
C MET A 265 3.45 -19.08 -9.87
N ASN A 266 4.17 -20.10 -10.34
CA ASN A 266 5.47 -19.90 -10.98
C ASN A 266 5.27 -19.45 -12.43
N GLY A 267 6.28 -18.78 -13.01
CA GLY A 267 6.22 -18.29 -14.40
C GLY A 267 5.92 -19.37 -15.46
N ALA A 268 6.13 -20.65 -15.14
CA ALA A 268 5.75 -21.79 -15.98
C ALA A 268 4.25 -22.13 -15.90
N ASP A 269 3.63 -21.99 -14.73
CA ASP A 269 2.22 -22.32 -14.47
C ASP A 269 1.25 -21.24 -14.99
N ALA A 270 1.76 -20.02 -15.20
CA ALA A 270 0.97 -18.88 -15.66
C ALA A 270 0.37 -19.05 -17.07
N ARG A 271 0.91 -19.98 -17.88
CA ARG A 271 0.38 -20.32 -19.23
C ARG A 271 -0.75 -21.36 -19.21
N CYS A 272 -1.01 -21.96 -18.05
CA CYS A 272 -1.93 -23.09 -17.89
C CYS A 272 -3.05 -22.78 -16.88
N ALA A 273 -3.56 -21.55 -16.83
CA ALA A 273 -4.83 -21.32 -16.14
C ALA A 273 -5.90 -22.20 -16.82
N PRO A 274 -6.55 -23.12 -16.10
CA PRO A 274 -7.42 -24.10 -16.71
C PRO A 274 -8.61 -23.39 -17.36
N CYS A 275 -8.80 -23.65 -18.65
CA CYS A 275 -10.03 -23.34 -19.36
C CYS A 275 -11.19 -23.99 -18.57
N CYS A 276 -12.10 -23.19 -18.03
CA CYS A 276 -13.36 -23.64 -17.47
C CYS A 276 -14.47 -22.81 -18.11
#